data_AF-A0A6M1Z8A7-F1
#
_entry.id   AF-A0A6M1Z8A7-F1
#
_cell.length_a   1.000
_cell.length_b   1.000
_cell.length_c   1.000
_cell.angle_alpha   90.00
_cell.angle_beta   90.00
_cell.angle_gamma   90.00
#
_symmetry.space_group_name_H-M   'P 1'
#
loop_
_entity.id
_entity.type
_entity.pdbx_description
1 polymer ?
#
loop_
_entity_poly.entity_id
_entity_poly.type
_entity_poly.pdbx_seq_one_letter_code
_entity_poly.pdbx_strand_id
1 'polypeptide(L)'
;MIIKVQLVAIAKLSGEKRDMSYAGFEKDRNTLKYRCPIQAYGISCKNHKNCAYKKGLRVNISENRRLFTPLPRSSYKWKTLYKTRTSIERLNGRLDEFFGFEKHYIRGLKKMKLREGLSFVVMLSMDLGRIKEKRLDKMRSMVSAA
;
A
#
# COMPACT_ATOMS: atom_id res chain seq x y z
N MET A 1 -5.19 -8.35 -11.75
CA MET A 1 -3.79 -8.59 -12.16
C MET A 1 -2.85 -7.76 -11.29
N ILE A 2 -2.36 -8.31 -10.17
CA ILE A 2 -1.43 -7.59 -9.28
C ILE A 2 -0.07 -7.62 -9.94
N ILE A 3 0.39 -6.49 -10.47
CA ILE A 3 1.74 -6.33 -10.99
C ILE A 3 2.72 -6.57 -9.83
N LYS A 4 3.23 -7.80 -9.73
CA LYS A 4 4.42 -8.15 -8.96
C LYS A 4 5.58 -7.46 -9.67
N VAL A 5 5.94 -6.26 -9.23
CA VAL A 5 7.28 -5.74 -9.49
C VAL A 5 8.21 -6.51 -8.55
N GLN A 6 8.55 -7.72 -8.97
CA GLN A 6 9.57 -8.52 -8.32
C GLN A 6 10.91 -8.03 -8.86
N LEU A 7 11.71 -7.43 -7.98
CA LEU A 7 13.12 -7.22 -8.26
C LEU A 7 13.81 -8.58 -8.16
N VAL A 8 14.03 -9.18 -9.32
CA VAL A 8 14.58 -10.53 -9.48
C VAL A 8 16.08 -10.42 -9.73
N ALA A 9 16.88 -11.12 -8.94
CA ALA A 9 18.24 -11.47 -9.33
C ALA A 9 18.19 -12.75 -10.16
N ILE A 10 18.73 -12.70 -11.38
CA ILE A 10 18.83 -13.87 -12.26
C ILE A 10 20.21 -14.51 -12.05
N ALA A 11 20.24 -15.76 -11.60
CA ALA A 11 21.48 -16.53 -11.58
C ALA A 11 21.80 -16.98 -13.01
N LYS A 12 22.70 -16.25 -13.70
CA LYS A 12 23.04 -16.44 -15.12
C LYS A 12 23.55 -17.85 -15.48
N LEU A 13 24.00 -18.66 -14.50
CA LEU A 13 24.57 -20.00 -14.70
C LEU A 13 23.61 -21.17 -14.42
N SER A 14 22.49 -20.95 -13.74
CA SER A 14 21.46 -21.99 -13.54
C SER A 14 20.13 -21.67 -14.22
N GLY A 15 19.96 -20.46 -14.76
CA GLY A 15 18.68 -19.99 -15.31
C GLY A 15 17.61 -19.72 -14.24
N GLU A 16 17.90 -20.03 -12.97
CA GLU A 16 16.96 -19.82 -11.88
C GLU A 16 16.84 -18.34 -11.52
N LYS A 17 15.61 -17.83 -11.62
CA LYS A 17 15.21 -16.50 -11.16
C LYS A 17 14.93 -16.56 -9.66
N ARG A 18 15.65 -15.77 -8.87
CA ARG A 18 15.40 -15.64 -7.42
C ARG A 18 15.16 -14.19 -7.05
N ASP A 19 14.16 -13.96 -6.22
CA ASP A 19 13.87 -12.62 -5.73
C ASP A 19 15.02 -12.10 -4.86
N MET A 20 15.39 -10.83 -5.05
CA MET A 20 16.33 -10.20 -4.14
C MET A 20 15.69 -9.97 -2.77
N SER A 21 16.50 -10.09 -1.71
CA SER A 21 16.01 -9.85 -0.35
C SER A 21 15.97 -8.35 -0.08
N TYR A 22 14.83 -7.85 0.38
CA TYR A 22 14.73 -6.46 0.81
C TYR A 22 15.53 -6.24 2.10
N ALA A 23 16.40 -5.23 2.10
CA ALA A 23 17.33 -4.94 3.18
C ALA A 23 17.07 -3.60 3.88
N GLY A 24 16.00 -2.89 3.53
CA GLY A 24 15.59 -1.64 4.19
C GLY A 24 15.42 -0.46 3.25
N PHE A 25 14.82 0.61 3.79
CA PHE A 25 14.61 1.88 3.11
C PHE A 25 15.63 2.88 3.66
N GLU A 26 16.48 3.42 2.79
CA GLU A 26 17.47 4.45 3.12
C GLU A 26 16.78 5.81 2.97
N LYS A 27 16.37 6.44 4.10
CA LYS A 27 15.61 7.70 4.11
C LYS A 27 16.36 8.84 3.43
N ASP A 28 17.65 9.01 3.75
CA ASP A 28 18.47 10.12 3.26
C ASP A 28 18.66 10.10 1.73
N ARG A 29 18.66 8.89 1.14
CA ARG A 29 18.83 8.68 -0.30
C ARG A 29 17.51 8.43 -1.03
N ASN A 30 16.40 8.33 -0.30
CA ASN A 30 15.09 7.95 -0.80
C ASN A 30 15.11 6.66 -1.66
N THR A 31 15.92 5.68 -1.26
CA THR A 31 16.15 4.45 -2.03
C THR A 31 15.78 3.19 -1.26
N LEU A 32 15.26 2.19 -1.97
CA LEU A 32 15.05 0.84 -1.46
C LEU A 32 16.32 0.01 -1.69
N LYS A 33 16.84 -0.57 -0.62
CA LYS A 33 18.02 -1.44 -0.65
C LYS A 33 17.62 -2.89 -0.79
N TYR A 34 18.22 -3.58 -1.74
CA TYR A 34 18.06 -5.01 -1.97
C TYR A 34 19.41 -5.72 -1.89
N ARG A 35 19.48 -6.82 -1.14
CA ARG A 35 20.67 -7.66 -1.02
C ARG A 35 20.56 -8.88 -1.92
N CYS A 36 21.72 -9.36 -2.35
CA CYS A 36 21.81 -10.62 -3.06
C CYS A 36 21.32 -11.76 -2.14
N PRO A 37 20.51 -12.73 -2.63
CA PRO A 37 20.03 -13.86 -1.82
C PRO A 37 21.14 -14.68 -1.15
N ILE A 38 22.32 -14.74 -1.77
CA ILE A 38 23.51 -15.41 -1.23
C ILE A 38 23.96 -14.73 0.07
N GLN A 39 24.00 -13.40 0.08
CA GLN A 39 24.41 -12.62 1.25
C GLN A 39 23.31 -12.53 2.32
N ALA A 40 22.05 -12.59 1.91
CA ALA A 40 20.92 -12.48 2.83
C ALA A 40 20.56 -13.83 3.48
N TYR A 41 20.65 -14.93 2.74
CA TYR A 41 20.15 -16.25 3.14
C TYR A 41 21.22 -17.35 3.11
N GLY A 42 22.47 -17.05 2.74
CA GLY A 42 23.56 -18.04 2.70
C GLY A 42 23.45 -19.07 1.56
N ILE A 43 22.62 -18.82 0.56
CA ILE A 43 22.38 -19.75 -0.56
C ILE A 43 23.63 -19.83 -1.45
N SER A 44 23.98 -21.03 -1.92
CA SER A 44 25.09 -21.20 -2.87
C SER A 44 24.70 -20.77 -4.29
N CYS A 45 25.57 -20.01 -4.95
CA CYS A 45 25.40 -19.66 -6.36
C CYS A 45 26.74 -19.80 -7.08
N LYS A 46 26.74 -20.62 -8.13
CA LYS A 46 27.93 -20.92 -8.94
C LYS A 46 28.55 -19.65 -9.56
N ASN A 47 27.75 -18.61 -9.84
CA ASN A 47 28.22 -17.36 -10.46
C ASN A 47 28.41 -16.18 -9.50
N HIS A 48 28.52 -16.39 -8.20
CA HIS A 48 28.55 -15.26 -7.26
C HIS A 48 29.70 -14.28 -7.54
N LYS A 49 30.89 -14.80 -7.88
CA LYS A 49 32.11 -14.01 -8.12
C LYS A 49 31.94 -12.99 -9.26
N ASN A 50 31.28 -13.39 -10.36
CA ASN A 50 31.09 -12.57 -11.56
C ASN A 50 29.68 -11.95 -11.67
N CYS A 51 28.89 -11.97 -10.59
CA CYS A 51 27.55 -11.39 -10.60
C CYS A 51 27.58 -9.86 -10.43
N ALA A 52 26.95 -9.14 -11.36
CA ALA A 52 26.81 -7.68 -11.31
C ALA A 52 26.11 -7.19 -10.02
N TYR A 53 25.15 -7.98 -9.51
CA TYR A 53 24.34 -7.65 -8.34
C TYR A 53 24.91 -8.18 -7.01
N LYS A 54 26.18 -8.60 -6.98
CA LYS A 54 26.82 -9.17 -5.78
C LYS A 54 26.79 -8.22 -4.57
N LYS A 55 26.92 -6.91 -4.78
CA LYS A 55 26.89 -5.90 -3.70
C LYS A 55 25.47 -5.48 -3.29
N GLY A 56 24.45 -6.04 -3.94
CA GLY A 56 23.07 -5.59 -3.82
C GLY A 56 22.72 -4.47 -4.82
N LEU A 57 21.43 -4.16 -4.88
CA LEU A 57 20.85 -3.14 -5.74
C LEU A 57 20.22 -2.06 -4.86
N ARG A 58 20.30 -0.81 -5.30
CA ARG A 58 19.51 0.29 -4.76
C ARG A 58 18.60 0.81 -5.85
N VAL A 59 17.32 0.94 -5.53
CA VAL A 59 16.32 1.47 -6.46
C VAL A 59 15.78 2.76 -5.88
N ASN A 60 15.84 3.85 -6.66
CA ASN A 60 15.28 5.12 -6.23
C ASN A 60 13.75 5.08 -6.33
N ILE A 61 13.06 5.54 -5.28
CA ILE A 61 11.60 5.64 -5.27
C ILE A 61 11.08 6.57 -6.37
N SER A 62 11.88 7.56 -6.78
CA SER A 62 11.50 8.51 -7.82
C SER A 62 11.35 7.90 -9.22
N GLU A 63 12.02 6.77 -9.51
CA GLU A 63 11.93 6.13 -10.83
C GLU A 63 10.49 5.74 -11.17
N ASN A 64 9.78 5.16 -10.19
CA ASN A 64 8.36 4.92 -10.31
C ASN A 64 7.72 4.80 -8.93
N ARG A 65 7.15 5.90 -8.45
CA ARG A 65 6.58 5.99 -7.11
C ARG A 65 5.33 5.13 -6.89
N ARG A 66 4.67 4.68 -7.96
CA ARG A 66 3.53 3.75 -7.87
C ARG A 66 4.00 2.32 -7.63
N LEU A 67 5.18 1.97 -8.14
CA LEU A 67 5.76 0.63 -8.03
C LEU A 67 6.67 0.53 -6.80
N PHE A 68 7.50 1.54 -6.59
CA PHE A 68 8.47 1.62 -5.50
C PHE A 68 7.92 2.52 -4.40
N THR A 69 7.33 1.90 -3.39
CA THR A 69 6.89 2.55 -2.16
C THR A 69 7.94 2.37 -1.06
N PRO A 70 8.05 3.28 -0.06
CA PRO A 70 8.98 3.12 1.06
C PRO A 70 8.85 1.79 1.80
N LEU A 71 7.65 1.21 1.75
CA LEU A 71 7.38 -0.16 2.15
C LEU A 71 7.25 -1.03 0.89
N PRO A 72 8.19 -1.94 0.60
CA PRO A 72 8.16 -2.73 -0.62
C PRO A 72 7.02 -3.76 -0.61
N ARG A 73 6.46 -4.02 -1.79
CA ARG A 73 5.31 -4.92 -1.95
C ARG A 73 5.57 -6.38 -1.55
N SER A 74 6.83 -6.81 -1.59
CA SER A 74 7.26 -8.14 -1.18
C SER A 74 7.22 -8.36 0.34
N SER A 75 7.23 -7.28 1.14
CA SER A 75 7.27 -7.39 2.60
C SER A 75 5.97 -7.94 3.20
N TYR A 76 6.11 -8.69 4.30
CA TYR A 76 4.95 -9.16 5.09
C TYR A 76 4.12 -7.98 5.61
N LYS A 77 4.77 -6.91 6.06
CA LYS A 77 4.10 -5.69 6.52
C LYS A 77 3.27 -5.05 5.42
N TRP A 78 3.73 -5.04 4.17
CA TRP A 78 2.92 -4.56 3.04
C TRP A 78 1.68 -5.42 2.85
N LYS A 79 1.80 -6.76 2.89
CA LYS A 79 0.64 -7.65 2.77
C LYS A 79 -0.40 -7.39 3.86
N THR A 80 0.04 -7.22 5.10
CA THR A 80 -0.86 -6.93 6.23
C THR A 80 -1.57 -5.59 6.05
N LEU A 81 -0.85 -4.53 5.70
CA LEU A 81 -1.47 -3.21 5.47
C LEU A 81 -2.37 -3.22 4.23
N TYR A 82 -1.97 -3.88 3.15
CA TYR A 82 -2.77 -3.92 1.93
C TYR A 82 -4.10 -4.66 2.10
N LYS A 83 -4.22 -5.57 3.09
CA LYS A 83 -5.51 -6.20 3.44
C LYS A 83 -6.55 -5.17 3.91
N THR A 84 -6.14 -4.03 4.46
CA THR A 84 -7.06 -2.97 4.89
C THR A 84 -7.62 -2.14 3.72
N ARG A 85 -7.16 -2.38 2.48
CA ARG A 85 -7.67 -1.70 1.28
C ARG A 85 -9.18 -1.83 1.13
N THR A 86 -9.74 -2.99 1.47
CA THR A 86 -11.20 -3.21 1.41
C THR A 86 -11.99 -2.24 2.29
N SER A 87 -11.43 -1.80 3.42
CA SER A 87 -12.05 -0.78 4.26
C SER A 87 -12.06 0.60 3.58
N ILE A 88 -11.00 0.94 2.84
CA ILE A 88 -10.93 2.18 2.06
C ILE A 88 -11.91 2.13 0.88
N GLU A 89 -12.00 1.00 0.18
CA GLU A 89 -12.96 0.81 -0.92
C GLU A 89 -14.41 0.99 -0.42
N ARG A 90 -14.74 0.45 0.77
CA ARG A 90 -16.05 0.68 1.40
C ARG A 90 -16.29 2.14 1.78
N LEU A 91 -15.26 2.85 2.24
CA LEU A 91 -15.37 4.28 2.55
C LEU A 91 -15.64 5.09 1.28
N ASN A 92 -14.91 4.82 0.20
CA ASN A 92 -15.12 5.49 -1.09
C ASN A 92 -16.53 5.21 -1.62
N GLY A 93 -17.00 3.95 -1.57
CA GLY A 93 -18.38 3.62 -1.95
C GLY A 93 -19.43 4.40 -1.16
N ARG A 94 -19.21 4.65 0.14
CA ARG A 94 -20.12 5.51 0.93
C ARG A 94 -20.09 6.97 0.47
N LEU A 95 -18.91 7.50 0.16
CA LEU A 95 -18.79 8.88 -0.34
C LEU A 95 -19.51 9.02 -1.68
N ASP A 96 -19.34 8.06 -2.57
CA ASP A 96 -19.91 8.07 -3.91
C ASP A 96 -21.44 7.86 -3.86
N GLU A 97 -21.91 6.77 -3.25
CA GLU A 97 -23.32 6.37 -3.24
C GLU A 97 -24.14 7.11 -2.19
N PHE A 98 -23.72 7.08 -0.91
CA PHE A 98 -24.53 7.61 0.20
C PHE A 98 -24.48 9.14 0.26
N PHE A 99 -23.29 9.74 0.09
CA PHE A 99 -23.17 11.20 0.02
C PHE A 99 -23.36 11.76 -1.40
N GLY A 100 -23.56 10.89 -2.39
CA GLY A 100 -23.93 11.27 -3.75
C GLY A 100 -22.81 11.99 -4.50
N PHE A 101 -21.54 11.79 -4.14
CA PHE A 101 -20.42 12.46 -4.81
C PHE A 101 -20.13 11.94 -6.21
N GLU A 102 -20.65 10.74 -6.56
CA GLU A 102 -20.68 10.26 -7.94
C GLU A 102 -21.49 11.21 -8.85
N LYS A 103 -22.48 11.90 -8.27
CA LYS A 103 -23.29 12.89 -8.99
C LYS A 103 -22.51 14.20 -9.00
N HIS A 104 -21.98 14.55 -10.16
CA HIS A 104 -21.11 15.71 -10.37
C HIS A 104 -21.83 17.07 -10.32
N TYR A 105 -22.62 17.31 -9.28
CA TYR A 105 -23.29 18.59 -9.02
C TYR A 105 -22.37 19.63 -8.40
N ILE A 106 -21.26 19.20 -7.78
CA ILE A 106 -20.33 20.09 -7.08
C ILE A 106 -19.25 20.55 -8.04
N ARG A 107 -19.25 21.85 -8.38
CA ARG A 107 -18.19 22.47 -9.18
C ARG A 107 -17.15 23.16 -8.29
N GLY A 108 -15.89 22.79 -8.47
CA GLY A 108 -14.73 23.41 -7.84
C GLY A 108 -14.14 22.62 -6.68
N LEU A 109 -12.81 22.48 -6.70
CA LEU A 109 -12.06 21.64 -5.77
C LEU A 109 -12.25 22.06 -4.30
N LYS A 110 -12.33 23.36 -4.02
CA LYS A 110 -12.54 23.87 -2.65
C LYS A 110 -13.90 23.42 -2.07
N LYS A 111 -14.97 23.48 -2.87
CA LYS A 111 -16.31 23.05 -2.45
C LYS A 111 -16.38 21.54 -2.22
N MET A 112 -15.71 20.78 -3.10
CA MET A 112 -15.60 19.32 -2.97
C MET A 112 -14.88 18.93 -1.67
N LYS A 113 -13.69 19.50 -1.42
CA LYS A 113 -12.91 19.23 -0.20
C LYS A 113 -13.69 19.55 1.08
N LEU A 114 -14.45 20.65 1.09
CA LEU A 114 -15.29 21.00 2.23
C LEU A 114 -16.39 19.96 2.47
N ARG A 115 -17.09 19.55 1.41
CA ARG A 115 -18.17 18.54 1.52
C ARG A 115 -17.62 17.18 1.94
N GLU A 116 -16.50 16.75 1.36
CA GLU A 116 -15.80 15.52 1.76
C GLU A 116 -15.44 15.54 3.25
N GLY A 117 -14.86 16.64 3.73
CA GLY A 117 -14.55 16.83 5.15
C GLY A 117 -15.79 16.73 6.04
N LEU A 118 -16.90 17.38 5.65
CA LEU A 118 -18.16 17.30 6.38
C LEU A 118 -18.72 15.87 6.41
N SER A 119 -18.63 15.13 5.30
CA SER A 119 -19.06 13.73 5.25
C SER A 119 -18.30 12.86 6.26
N PHE A 120 -16.99 13.07 6.41
CA PHE A 120 -16.21 12.38 7.43
C PHE A 120 -16.64 12.73 8.85
N VAL A 121 -16.89 14.01 9.14
CA VAL A 121 -17.37 14.45 10.46
C VAL A 121 -18.72 13.82 10.80
N VAL A 122 -19.65 13.77 9.83
CA VAL A 122 -20.97 13.15 10.01
C VAL A 122 -20.83 11.65 10.30
N MET A 123 -20.04 10.92 9.51
CA MET A 123 -19.82 9.48 9.74
C MET A 123 -19.24 9.21 11.13
N LEU A 124 -18.20 9.94 11.53
CA LEU A 124 -17.58 9.78 12.86
C LEU A 124 -18.53 10.13 14.00
N SER A 125 -19.37 11.16 13.83
CA SER A 125 -20.35 11.58 14.83
C SER A 125 -21.46 10.54 15.00
N MET A 126 -21.95 9.96 13.91
CA MET A 126 -22.94 8.87 13.94
C MET A 126 -22.38 7.61 14.62
N ASP A 127 -21.16 7.21 14.25
CA ASP A 127 -20.48 6.06 14.86
C ASP A 127 -20.31 6.28 16.38
N LEU A 128 -19.90 7.48 16.79
CA LEU A 128 -19.75 7.85 18.21
C LEU A 128 -21.08 7.82 18.97
N GLY A 129 -22.16 8.36 18.37
CA GLY A 129 -23.50 8.35 18.97
C GLY A 129 -23.98 6.93 19.27
N ARG A 130 -23.83 6.01 18.32
CA ARG A 130 -24.23 4.61 18.49
C ARG A 130 -23.39 3.85 19.51
N ILE A 131 -22.09 4.17 19.61
CA ILE A 131 -21.24 3.63 20.66
C ILE A 131 -21.77 4.06 22.04
N LYS A 132 -22.14 5.33 22.20
CA LYS A 132 -22.72 5.85 23.44
C LYS A 132 -24.06 5.19 23.78
N GLU A 133 -24.89 4.88 22.78
CA GLU A 133 -26.15 4.15 22.93
C GLU A 133 -25.99 2.63 23.08
N LYS A 134 -24.77 2.11 23.09
CA LYS A 134 -24.46 0.66 23.14
C LYS A 134 -25.02 -0.15 21.95
N ARG A 135 -25.32 0.51 20.82
CA ARG A 135 -25.82 -0.10 19.58
C ARG A 135 -24.67 -0.45 18.62
N LEU A 136 -23.79 -1.36 19.05
CA LEU A 136 -22.58 -1.72 18.32
C LEU A 136 -22.87 -2.41 16.97
N ASP A 137 -23.98 -3.14 16.88
CA ASP A 137 -24.51 -3.76 15.66
C ASP A 137 -24.76 -2.73 14.55
N LYS A 138 -25.25 -1.55 14.94
CA LYS A 138 -25.56 -0.46 14.01
C LYS A 138 -24.41 0.50 13.79
N MET A 139 -23.25 0.32 14.45
CA MET A 139 -22.15 1.28 14.47
C MET A 139 -21.88 1.87 13.07
N ARG A 140 -21.82 1.02 12.04
CA ARG A 140 -21.45 1.40 10.67
C ARG A 140 -22.63 1.66 9.72
N SER A 141 -23.88 1.57 10.19
CA SER A 141 -25.08 1.81 9.38
C SER A 141 -25.16 3.28 8.98
N MET A 142 -25.70 3.64 7.83
CA MET A 142 -25.98 5.06 7.51
C MET A 142 -27.47 5.37 7.45
N VAL A 143 -28.32 4.34 7.50
CA VAL A 143 -29.77 4.42 7.21
C VAL A 143 -30.62 4.37 8.47
N SER A 144 -30.11 3.77 9.56
CA SER A 144 -30.80 3.82 10.85
C SER A 144 -30.38 5.09 11.59
N ALA A 145 -31.32 6.00 11.84
CA ALA A 145 -31.12 7.11 12.76
C ALA A 145 -30.56 6.60 14.11
N ALA A 146 -29.68 7.40 14.72
CA ALA A 146 -29.22 7.20 16.10
C ALA A 146 -30.41 7.49 17.04
#